data_AF-A0A7V2K7Y0-F1
#
_entry.id   AF-A0A7V2K7Y0-F1
#
_cell.length_a   1.000
_cell.length_b   1.000
_cell.length_c   1.000
_cell.angle_alpha   90.00
_cell.angle_beta   90.00
_cell.angle_gamma   90.00
#
_symmetry.space_group_name_H-M   'P 1'
#
loop_
_entity.id
_entity.type
_entity.pdbx_description
1 polymer ?
#
loop_
_entity_poly.entity_id
_entity_poly.type
_entity_poly.pdbx_seq_one_letter_code
_entity_poly.pdbx_strand_id
1 'polypeptide(L)'
;MLFSSPCSSLWDFQWLASCYLSEENGSKMIRLFKFILFLIIVLAILSLLPTPLNWADTFIQKNFDKPWAATAYYQLGNHCYRVLKFQKALEIYERALRKFPKHRMAPLARFRRAVCLEKLKKYRQAIRAYEDFVDRYPDHYLKPQAENSLKKLKEIYK
;
A
#
# COMPACT_ATOMS: atom_id res chain seq x y z
N MET A 1 -38.95 -4.14 -57.24
CA MET A 1 -39.44 -3.23 -56.17
C MET A 1 -38.32 -3.16 -55.14
N LEU A 2 -37.37 -2.21 -55.20
CA LEU A 2 -37.45 -0.81 -54.70
C LEU A 2 -38.16 -0.80 -53.33
N PHE A 3 -37.52 -0.54 -52.18
CA PHE A 3 -36.79 0.67 -51.75
C PHE A 3 -35.81 0.31 -50.60
N SER A 4 -34.51 0.60 -50.72
CA SER A 4 -33.78 1.71 -50.06
C SER A 4 -33.97 1.86 -48.54
N SER A 5 -32.88 1.69 -47.78
CA SER A 5 -32.75 2.21 -46.43
C SER A 5 -32.72 3.75 -46.44
N PRO A 6 -33.19 4.41 -45.37
CA PRO A 6 -32.33 5.42 -44.77
C PRO A 6 -32.33 5.34 -43.23
N CYS A 7 -31.12 5.41 -42.67
CA CYS A 7 -30.86 5.70 -41.28
C CYS A 7 -31.26 7.16 -40.98
N SER A 8 -32.12 7.44 -39.99
CA SER A 8 -32.17 8.76 -39.32
C SER A 8 -33.09 8.81 -38.10
N SER A 9 -32.58 9.45 -37.04
CA SER A 9 -33.26 10.04 -35.87
C SER A 9 -33.42 9.21 -34.58
N LEU A 10 -32.44 9.37 -33.68
CA LEU A 10 -32.57 10.09 -32.41
C LEU A 10 -33.80 9.88 -31.49
N TRP A 11 -34.54 8.76 -31.53
CA TRP A 11 -35.61 8.47 -30.55
C TRP A 11 -35.80 6.97 -30.22
N ASP A 12 -34.72 6.23 -29.96
CA ASP A 12 -34.77 4.90 -29.31
C ASP A 12 -35.27 4.96 -27.84
N PHE A 13 -36.05 5.98 -27.49
CA PHE A 13 -36.81 6.05 -26.25
C PHE A 13 -37.99 5.07 -26.27
N GLN A 14 -38.50 4.65 -27.43
CA GLN A 14 -39.65 3.74 -27.50
C GLN A 14 -39.30 2.31 -27.04
N TRP A 15 -38.09 1.83 -27.37
CA TRP A 15 -37.62 0.52 -26.89
C TRP A 15 -37.31 0.55 -25.38
N LEU A 16 -36.66 1.62 -24.91
CA LEU A 16 -36.42 1.84 -23.48
C LEU A 16 -37.73 1.98 -22.67
N ALA A 17 -38.74 2.66 -23.21
CA ALA A 17 -40.05 2.82 -22.59
C ALA A 17 -40.86 1.52 -22.57
N SER A 18 -40.75 0.69 -23.62
CA SER A 18 -41.41 -0.63 -23.65
C SER A 18 -40.79 -1.61 -22.65
N CYS A 19 -39.47 -1.55 -22.42
CA CYS A 19 -38.82 -2.28 -21.33
C CYS A 19 -39.17 -1.73 -19.93
N TYR A 20 -39.51 -0.44 -19.81
CA TYR A 20 -39.90 0.19 -18.54
C TYR A 20 -41.32 -0.19 -18.08
N LEU A 21 -42.20 -0.55 -19.03
CA LEU A 21 -43.62 -0.88 -18.79
C LEU A 21 -43.90 -2.35 -18.44
N SER A 22 -42.90 -3.22 -18.26
CA SER A 22 -43.11 -4.52 -17.58
C SER A 22 -43.04 -4.31 -16.06
N GLU A 23 -44.16 -3.92 -15.47
CA GLU A 23 -44.29 -3.32 -14.13
C GLU A 23 -43.82 -4.18 -12.93
N GLU A 24 -43.58 -5.49 -13.09
CA GLU A 24 -43.11 -6.32 -11.96
C GLU A 24 -41.61 -6.16 -11.62
N ASN A 25 -40.79 -5.72 -12.57
CA ASN A 25 -39.33 -5.71 -12.43
C ASN A 25 -38.72 -4.33 -12.17
N GLY A 26 -39.42 -3.23 -12.48
CA GLY A 26 -38.93 -1.86 -12.29
C GLY A 26 -38.67 -1.51 -10.82
N SER A 27 -39.57 -1.89 -9.90
CA SER A 27 -39.43 -1.58 -8.46
C SER A 27 -38.29 -2.35 -7.78
N LYS A 28 -37.94 -3.55 -8.29
CA LYS A 28 -36.80 -4.36 -7.83
C LYS A 28 -35.49 -3.78 -8.33
N MET A 29 -35.45 -3.33 -9.58
CA MET A 29 -34.28 -2.66 -10.18
C MET A 29 -33.92 -1.35 -9.48
N ILE A 30 -34.91 -0.52 -9.13
CA ILE A 30 -34.67 0.73 -8.39
C ILE A 30 -34.13 0.44 -6.97
N ARG A 31 -34.63 -0.59 -6.29
CA ARG A 31 -34.12 -1.02 -4.98
C ARG A 31 -32.67 -1.50 -5.07
N LEU A 32 -32.35 -2.27 -6.11
CA LEU A 32 -30.99 -2.73 -6.36
C LEU A 32 -30.04 -1.56 -6.65
N PHE A 33 -30.46 -0.61 -7.48
CA PHE A 33 -29.64 0.56 -7.81
C PHE A 33 -29.40 1.45 -6.60
N LYS A 34 -30.42 1.70 -5.77
CA LYS A 34 -30.27 2.43 -4.51
C LYS A 34 -29.34 1.71 -3.54
N PHE A 35 -29.39 0.38 -3.47
CA PHE A 35 -28.50 -0.42 -2.65
C PHE A 35 -27.05 -0.37 -3.15
N ILE A 36 -26.84 -0.47 -4.47
CA ILE A 36 -25.52 -0.35 -5.09
C ILE A 36 -24.96 1.05 -4.87
N LEU A 37 -25.76 2.10 -5.06
CA LEU A 37 -25.34 3.49 -4.82
C LEU A 37 -24.97 3.70 -3.34
N PHE A 38 -25.77 3.17 -2.41
CA PHE A 38 -25.46 3.18 -0.99
C PHE A 38 -24.16 2.43 -0.69
N LEU A 39 -23.95 1.24 -1.26
CA LEU A 39 -22.72 0.46 -1.10
C LEU A 39 -21.49 1.22 -1.62
N ILE A 40 -21.60 1.87 -2.80
CA ILE A 40 -20.52 2.70 -3.35
C ILE A 40 -20.21 3.88 -2.43
N ILE A 41 -21.22 4.56 -1.89
CA ILE A 41 -21.05 5.66 -0.95
C ILE A 41 -20.38 5.16 0.35
N VAL A 42 -20.80 4.02 0.90
CA VAL A 42 -20.20 3.43 2.10
C VAL A 42 -18.74 3.04 1.84
N LEU A 43 -18.42 2.43 0.70
CA LEU A 43 -17.05 2.07 0.32
C LEU A 43 -16.19 3.32 0.11
N ALA A 44 -16.75 4.38 -0.48
CA ALA A 44 -16.06 5.67 -0.64
C ALA A 44 -15.77 6.31 0.74
N ILE A 45 -16.74 6.35 1.65
CA ILE A 45 -16.56 6.86 3.02
C ILE A 45 -15.53 6.02 3.79
N LEU A 46 -15.55 4.70 3.64
CA LEU A 46 -14.57 3.81 4.27
C LEU A 46 -13.15 4.08 3.78
N SER A 47 -12.98 4.49 2.51
CA SER A 47 -11.68 4.88 1.97
C SER A 47 -11.19 6.26 2.44
N LEU A 48 -12.11 7.14 2.88
CA LEU A 48 -11.81 8.47 3.42
C LEU A 48 -11.46 8.44 4.92
N LEU A 49 -11.83 7.40 5.65
CA LEU A 49 -11.48 7.28 7.07
C LEU A 49 -9.96 7.13 7.23
N PRO A 50 -9.32 7.91 8.13
CA PRO A 50 -7.90 7.77 8.38
C PRO A 50 -7.63 6.36 8.87
N THR A 51 -6.86 5.60 8.09
CA THR A 51 -6.53 4.22 8.47
C THR A 51 -5.91 4.21 9.87
N PRO A 52 -6.19 3.20 10.72
CA PRO A 52 -5.68 3.15 12.10
C PRO A 52 -4.15 3.26 12.18
N LEU A 53 -3.48 2.90 11.09
CA LEU A 53 -2.04 3.04 10.91
C LEU A 53 -1.55 4.50 10.85
N ASN A 54 -2.35 5.43 10.32
CA ASN A 54 -2.02 6.86 10.31
C ASN A 54 -2.14 7.48 11.71
N TRP A 55 -3.12 7.06 12.51
CA TRP A 55 -3.23 7.50 13.89
C TRP A 55 -2.01 7.03 14.71
N ALA A 56 -1.60 5.77 14.56
CA ALA A 56 -0.41 5.25 15.25
C ALA A 56 0.87 6.03 14.87
N ASP A 57 1.10 6.29 13.59
CA ASP A 57 2.25 7.08 13.13
C ASP A 57 2.23 8.52 13.69
N THR A 58 1.10 9.21 13.63
CA THR A 58 0.97 10.58 14.17
C THR A 58 1.11 10.62 15.69
N PHE A 59 0.59 9.62 16.41
CA PHE A 59 0.75 9.50 17.86
C PHE A 59 2.22 9.34 18.26
N ILE A 60 2.96 8.47 17.57
CA ILE A 60 4.40 8.28 17.80
C ILE A 60 5.16 9.56 17.42
N GLN A 61 4.79 10.23 16.32
CA GLN A 61 5.41 11.50 15.91
C GLN A 61 5.24 12.61 16.94
N LYS A 62 4.10 12.67 17.63
CA LYS A 62 3.89 13.68 18.68
C LYS A 62 4.69 13.38 19.95
N ASN A 63 5.01 12.12 20.21
CA ASN A 63 5.68 11.64 21.42
C ASN A 63 7.07 11.05 21.13
N PHE A 64 7.79 11.62 20.15
CA PHE A 64 9.08 11.09 19.69
C PHE A 64 10.21 11.28 20.70
N ASP A 65 10.04 12.16 21.68
CA ASP A 65 10.93 12.38 22.82
C ASP A 65 10.98 11.18 23.76
N LYS A 66 9.93 10.33 23.74
CA LYS A 66 9.84 9.19 24.65
C LYS A 66 10.82 8.08 24.27
N PRO A 67 11.43 7.39 25.25
CA PRO A 67 12.43 6.34 25.00
C PRO A 67 11.85 5.14 24.24
N TRP A 68 10.54 4.91 24.32
CA TRP A 68 9.86 3.82 23.61
C TRP A 68 9.54 4.14 22.14
N ALA A 69 9.67 5.40 21.70
CA ALA A 69 9.24 5.84 20.37
C ALA A 69 9.99 5.12 19.24
N ALA A 70 11.30 4.94 19.39
CA ALA A 70 12.12 4.22 18.40
C ALA A 70 11.70 2.75 18.24
N THR A 71 11.38 2.08 19.36
CA THR A 71 10.84 0.71 19.34
C THR A 71 9.46 0.67 18.69
N ALA A 72 8.59 1.65 19.01
CA ALA A 72 7.25 1.73 18.42
C ALA A 72 7.32 1.90 16.90
N TYR A 73 8.21 2.73 16.36
CA TYR A 73 8.42 2.85 14.92
C TYR A 73 8.89 1.55 14.27
N TYR A 74 9.83 0.85 14.90
CA TYR A 74 10.28 -0.44 14.39
C TYR A 74 9.13 -1.46 14.33
N GLN A 75 8.29 -1.51 15.38
CA GLN A 75 7.12 -2.40 15.39
C GLN A 75 6.06 -2.00 14.37
N LEU A 76 5.82 -0.70 14.20
CA LEU A 76 4.91 -0.19 13.18
C LEU A 76 5.37 -0.56 11.77
N GLY A 77 6.67 -0.44 11.50
CA GLY A 77 7.28 -0.87 10.24
C GLY A 77 7.15 -2.38 10.04
N ASN A 78 7.38 -3.19 11.08
CA ASN A 78 7.21 -4.65 11.01
C ASN A 78 5.76 -5.04 10.73
N HIS A 79 4.80 -4.36 11.35
CA HIS A 79 3.39 -4.58 11.07
C HIS A 79 3.07 -4.29 9.60
N CYS A 80 3.51 -3.15 9.08
CA CYS A 80 3.36 -2.78 7.66
C CYS A 80 3.99 -3.81 6.72
N TYR A 81 5.16 -4.33 7.08
CA TYR A 81 5.84 -5.38 6.33
C TYR A 81 5.03 -6.68 6.31
N ARG A 82 4.47 -7.09 7.46
CA ARG A 82 3.65 -8.31 7.57
C ARG A 82 2.36 -8.24 6.77
N VAL A 83 1.75 -7.05 6.67
CA VAL A 83 0.56 -6.82 5.81
C VAL A 83 0.94 -6.51 4.35
N LEU A 84 2.17 -6.82 3.94
CA LEU A 84 2.69 -6.66 2.56
C LEU A 84 2.70 -5.21 2.03
N LYS A 85 2.51 -4.22 2.91
CA LYS A 85 2.59 -2.79 2.57
C LYS A 85 4.06 -2.32 2.62
N PHE A 86 4.88 -2.88 1.72
CA PHE A 86 6.33 -2.67 1.73
C PHE A 86 6.75 -1.21 1.56
N GLN A 87 6.04 -0.43 0.73
CA GLN A 87 6.33 1.00 0.53
C GLN A 87 6.10 1.80 1.81
N LYS A 88 4.99 1.55 2.52
CA LYS A 88 4.70 2.19 3.81
C LYS A 88 5.67 1.74 4.90
N ALA A 89 6.02 0.46 4.93
CA ALA A 89 7.05 -0.06 5.84
C ALA A 89 8.39 0.64 5.63
N LEU A 90 8.81 0.82 4.38
CA LEU A 90 10.02 1.54 4.00
C LEU A 90 10.03 2.97 4.55
N GLU A 91 8.96 3.73 4.32
CA GLU A 91 8.83 5.11 4.80
C GLU A 91 8.91 5.21 6.33
N ILE A 92 8.29 4.26 7.04
CA ILE A 92 8.32 4.19 8.50
C ILE A 92 9.74 3.90 9.00
N TYR A 93 10.43 2.91 8.42
CA TYR A 93 11.82 2.62 8.81
C TYR A 93 12.75 3.79 8.52
N GLU A 94 12.60 4.47 7.38
CA GLU A 94 13.41 5.65 7.07
C GLU A 94 13.14 6.80 8.04
N ARG A 95 11.89 7.01 8.43
CA ARG A 95 11.55 8.01 9.47
C ARG A 95 12.17 7.64 10.81
N ALA A 96 12.12 6.36 11.20
CA ALA A 96 12.75 5.86 12.41
C ALA A 96 14.26 6.14 12.41
N LEU A 97 14.94 5.90 11.29
CA LEU A 97 16.37 6.13 11.13
C LEU A 97 16.76 7.61 11.12
N ARG A 98 15.91 8.48 10.57
CA ARG A 98 16.14 9.94 10.63
C ARG A 98 16.01 10.48 12.04
N LYS A 99 15.02 10.00 12.80
CA LYS A 99 14.75 10.50 14.16
C LYS A 99 15.63 9.84 15.22
N PHE A 100 15.96 8.56 15.06
CA PHE A 100 16.68 7.77 16.04
C PHE A 100 17.92 7.07 15.43
N PRO A 101 18.86 7.79 14.81
CA PRO A 101 19.96 7.20 14.06
C PRO A 101 20.92 6.34 14.90
N LYS A 102 21.03 6.64 16.21
CA LYS A 102 21.93 6.00 17.19
C LYS A 102 21.22 5.05 18.16
N HIS A 103 19.91 4.88 18.06
CA HIS A 103 19.17 4.01 18.98
C HIS A 103 19.50 2.53 18.71
N ARG A 104 19.38 1.67 19.73
CA ARG A 104 19.61 0.21 19.62
C ARG A 104 18.78 -0.50 18.54
N MET A 105 17.67 0.10 18.13
CA MET A 105 16.79 -0.42 17.06
C MET A 105 17.21 0.05 15.66
N ALA A 106 18.14 1.01 15.55
CA ALA A 106 18.57 1.57 14.27
C ALA A 106 19.24 0.53 13.34
N PRO A 107 20.09 -0.40 13.82
CA PRO A 107 20.59 -1.48 12.96
C PRO A 107 19.46 -2.35 12.41
N LEU A 108 18.50 -2.73 13.26
CA LEU A 108 17.33 -3.53 12.85
C LEU A 108 16.49 -2.80 11.79
N ALA A 109 16.25 -1.51 11.98
CA ALA A 109 15.52 -0.69 11.02
C ALA A 109 16.28 -0.52 9.69
N ARG A 110 17.61 -0.38 9.71
CA ARG A 110 18.45 -0.35 8.48
C ARG A 110 18.36 -1.65 7.70
N PHE A 111 18.50 -2.78 8.38
CA PHE A 111 18.34 -4.09 7.74
C PHE A 111 16.93 -4.26 7.15
N ARG A 112 15.87 -3.97 7.93
CA ARG A 112 14.48 -4.07 7.43
C ARG A 112 14.20 -3.12 6.27
N ARG A 113 14.81 -1.92 6.25
CA ARG A 113 14.74 -1.00 5.11
C ARG A 113 15.30 -1.64 3.85
N ALA A 114 16.47 -2.29 3.92
CA ALA A 114 17.06 -3.01 2.79
C ALA A 114 16.15 -4.15 2.28
N VAL A 115 15.57 -4.93 3.21
CA VAL A 115 14.59 -5.97 2.87
C VAL A 115 13.34 -5.39 2.20
N CYS A 116 12.83 -4.24 2.65
CA CYS A 116 11.69 -3.59 1.99
C CYS A 116 12.03 -3.14 0.57
N LEU A 117 13.23 -2.58 0.34
CA LEU A 117 13.70 -2.20 -1.00
C LEU A 117 13.78 -3.41 -1.93
N GLU A 118 14.27 -4.55 -1.42
CA GLU A 118 14.30 -5.82 -2.15
C GLU A 118 12.88 -6.27 -2.53
N LYS A 119 11.93 -6.27 -1.58
CA LYS A 119 10.53 -6.65 -1.84
C LYS A 119 9.82 -5.71 -2.83
N LEU A 120 10.22 -4.45 -2.86
CA LEU A 120 9.74 -3.45 -3.82
C LEU A 120 10.44 -3.54 -5.19
N LYS A 121 11.31 -4.55 -5.40
CA LYS A 121 12.10 -4.73 -6.63
C LYS A 121 13.03 -3.56 -6.95
N LYS A 122 13.37 -2.75 -5.94
CA LYS A 122 14.33 -1.64 -6.04
C LYS A 122 15.74 -2.17 -5.81
N TYR A 123 16.18 -3.13 -6.63
CA TYR A 123 17.35 -3.96 -6.35
C TYR A 123 18.65 -3.17 -6.23
N ARG A 124 18.89 -2.15 -7.09
CA ARG A 124 20.07 -1.27 -6.95
C ARG A 124 20.11 -0.54 -5.61
N GLN A 125 18.97 -0.10 -5.09
CA GLN A 125 18.88 0.56 -3.79
C GLN A 125 19.01 -0.45 -2.64
N ALA A 126 18.44 -1.66 -2.81
CA ALA A 126 18.57 -2.74 -1.85
C ALA A 126 20.03 -3.19 -1.68
N ILE A 127 20.76 -3.36 -2.79
CA ILE A 127 22.20 -3.69 -2.80
C ILE A 127 22.98 -2.66 -1.98
N ARG A 128 22.84 -1.36 -2.31
CA ARG A 128 23.51 -0.28 -1.55
C ARG A 128 23.13 -0.27 -0.07
N ALA A 129 21.87 -0.57 0.24
CA ALA A 129 21.39 -0.59 1.63
C ALA A 129 21.94 -1.80 2.42
N TYR A 130 22.09 -2.95 1.77
CA TYR A 130 22.74 -4.11 2.38
C TYR A 130 24.25 -3.88 2.54
N GLU A 131 24.92 -3.27 1.56
CA GLU A 131 26.33 -2.86 1.66
C GLU A 131 26.55 -1.91 2.85
N ASP A 132 25.80 -0.80 2.94
CA ASP A 132 25.88 0.13 4.09
C ASP A 132 25.63 -0.58 5.43
N PHE A 133 24.76 -1.60 5.47
CA PHE A 133 24.52 -2.35 6.69
C PHE A 133 25.71 -3.24 7.07
N VAL A 134 26.28 -3.97 6.11
CA VAL A 134 27.43 -4.86 6.34
C VAL A 134 28.66 -4.05 6.76
N ASP A 135 28.89 -2.91 6.11
CA ASP A 135 30.04 -2.05 6.39
C ASP A 135 29.92 -1.35 7.75
N ARG A 136 28.72 -0.88 8.10
CA ARG A 136 28.49 -0.14 9.35
C ARG A 136 28.35 -1.06 10.57
N TYR A 137 27.96 -2.31 10.38
CA TYR A 137 27.68 -3.25 11.47
C TYR A 137 28.39 -4.61 11.29
N PRO A 138 29.73 -4.62 11.34
CA PRO A 138 30.53 -5.81 11.07
C PRO A 138 30.31 -6.97 12.06
N ASP A 139 29.86 -6.69 13.28
CA ASP A 139 29.66 -7.68 14.36
C ASP A 139 28.17 -7.94 14.68
N HIS A 140 27.24 -7.37 13.89
CA HIS A 140 25.82 -7.53 14.17
C HIS A 140 25.31 -8.90 13.70
N TYR A 141 24.49 -9.56 14.52
CA TYR A 141 24.00 -10.92 14.26
C TYR A 141 23.21 -11.09 12.94
N LEU A 142 22.71 -10.01 12.35
CA LEU A 142 22.03 -9.99 11.04
C LEU A 142 22.97 -9.82 9.84
N LYS A 143 24.27 -9.56 10.06
CA LYS A 143 25.24 -9.37 8.97
C LYS A 143 25.31 -10.57 8.03
N PRO A 144 25.42 -11.84 8.50
CA PRO A 144 25.45 -12.99 7.59
C PRO A 144 24.20 -13.07 6.70
N GLN A 145 23.05 -12.66 7.24
CA GLN A 145 21.80 -12.60 6.48
C GLN A 145 21.84 -11.49 5.42
N ALA A 146 22.36 -10.31 5.76
CA ALA A 146 22.53 -9.21 4.83
C ALA A 146 23.51 -9.56 3.69
N GLU A 147 24.63 -10.20 4.01
CA GLU A 147 25.62 -10.67 3.02
C GLU A 147 25.02 -11.71 2.08
N ASN A 148 24.25 -12.67 2.59
CA ASN A 148 23.58 -13.67 1.77
C ASN A 148 22.58 -13.01 0.79
N SER A 149 21.74 -12.10 1.29
CA SER A 149 20.84 -11.32 0.44
C SER A 149 21.60 -10.48 -0.60
N LEU A 150 22.69 -9.85 -0.20
CA LEU A 150 23.54 -9.04 -1.09
C LEU A 150 24.16 -9.89 -2.20
N LYS A 151 24.74 -11.04 -1.86
CA LYS A 151 25.34 -11.98 -2.82
C LYS A 151 24.29 -12.44 -3.84
N LYS A 152 23.14 -12.90 -3.35
CA LYS A 152 22.02 -13.32 -4.22
C LYS A 152 21.59 -12.21 -5.17
N LEU A 153 21.45 -10.98 -4.67
CA LEU A 153 21.05 -9.85 -5.51
C LEU A 153 22.12 -9.50 -6.55
N LYS A 154 23.40 -9.54 -6.19
CA LYS A 154 24.51 -9.29 -7.14
C LYS A 154 24.62 -10.38 -8.20
N GLU A 155 24.33 -11.63 -7.87
CA GLU A 155 24.31 -12.73 -8.85
C GLU A 155 23.18 -12.59 -9.86
N ILE A 156 21.98 -12.18 -9.41
CA ILE A 156 20.82 -12.00 -10.28
C ILE A 156 20.93 -10.74 -11.15
N TYR A 157 21.58 -9.68 -10.64
CA TYR A 157 21.65 -8.36 -11.28
C TYR A 157 23.04 -7.99 -11.79
N LYS A 158 23.85 -8.99 -12.15
CA LYS A 158 25.17 -8.80 -12.75
C LYS A 158 25.09 -8.25 -14.17
#